data_AF-A0A432ZR90-F1
#
_entry.id   AF-A0A432ZR90-F1
#
_cell.length_a   1.000
_cell.length_b   1.000
_cell.length_c   1.000
_cell.angle_alpha   90.00
_cell.angle_beta   90.00
_cell.angle_gamma   90.00
#
_symmetry.space_group_name_H-M   'P 1'
#
loop_
_entity.id
_entity.type
_entity.pdbx_description
1 polymer ?
#
loop_
_entity_poly.entity_id
_entity_poly.type
_entity_poly.pdbx_seq_one_letter_code
_entity_poly.pdbx_strand_id
1 'polypeptide(L)'
;MDVSKPLSKKRVASIAVVVGGIVALIKYVLEGRLSETVVDPQMGLFSLYSLISSIAIGVLLAAAIYLAVRTWQNHYSWVAAAFTVVALALVGFSVKTTVDTLQINTALLDAANPDTPTERLRELAQSHLNVGYELQNRLAKNPNTPADVLQALFTENTAMSTRLILASNPNTPNSVLISLSESHPRKWHDRVIAALKSNPKVQSNELSFTPSMTLQENKDGKV
;
A
#
# COMPACT_ATOMS: atom_id res chain seq x y z
N MET A 1 36.35 23.12 25.85
CA MET A 1 35.21 23.80 25.20
C MET A 1 34.41 24.47 26.30
N ASP A 2 34.42 25.79 26.34
CA ASP A 2 33.69 26.56 27.35
C ASP A 2 32.18 26.47 27.08
N VAL A 3 31.49 25.62 27.85
CA VAL A 3 30.07 25.30 27.68
C VAL A 3 29.14 26.43 28.16
N SER A 4 29.72 27.51 28.70
CA SER A 4 28.98 28.61 29.34
C SER A 4 28.40 29.65 28.36
N LYS A 5 28.88 29.71 27.11
CA LYS A 5 28.42 30.72 26.13
C LYS A 5 27.27 30.21 25.27
N PRO A 6 26.15 30.95 25.15
CA PRO A 6 25.03 30.55 24.29
C PRO A 6 25.46 30.49 22.82
N LEU A 7 24.94 29.48 22.09
CA LEU A 7 25.20 29.30 20.66
C LEU A 7 24.77 30.54 19.85
N SER A 8 25.55 30.90 18.83
CA SER A 8 25.21 32.00 17.93
C SER A 8 23.98 31.67 17.07
N LYS A 9 23.23 32.69 16.65
CA LYS A 9 22.02 32.53 15.81
C LYS A 9 22.29 31.69 14.55
N LYS A 10 23.43 31.94 13.88
CA LYS A 10 23.85 31.20 12.69
C LYS A 10 24.09 29.71 13.00
N ARG A 11 24.75 29.40 14.12
CA ARG A 11 25.01 28.00 14.53
C ARG A 11 23.71 27.26 14.86
N VAL A 12 22.80 27.89 15.59
CA VAL A 12 21.48 27.29 15.90
C VAL A 12 20.69 27.03 14.63
N ALA A 13 20.67 27.99 13.69
CA ALA A 13 20.00 27.83 12.40
C ALA A 13 20.61 26.68 11.58
N SER A 14 21.94 26.59 11.49
CA SER A 14 22.62 25.49 10.78
C SER A 14 22.27 24.13 11.37
N ILE A 15 22.30 23.98 12.69
CA ILE A 15 21.94 22.72 13.36
C ILE A 15 20.48 22.37 13.06
N ALA A 16 19.56 23.33 13.21
CA ALA A 16 18.14 23.08 12.99
C ALA A 16 17.83 22.67 11.54
N VAL A 17 18.48 23.32 10.55
CA VAL A 17 18.35 22.96 9.12
C VAL A 17 18.91 21.58 8.85
N VAL A 18 20.06 21.21 9.43
CA VAL A 18 20.64 19.86 9.26
C VAL A 18 19.71 18.80 9.85
N VAL A 19 19.18 19.00 11.05
CA VAL A 19 18.24 18.05 11.68
C VAL A 19 16.97 17.91 10.86
N GLY A 20 16.35 19.03 10.45
CA GLY A 20 15.17 19.03 9.60
C GLY A 20 15.41 18.36 8.25
N GLY A 21 16.56 18.61 7.63
CA GLY A 21 16.97 18.01 6.37
C GLY A 21 17.18 16.49 6.44
N ILE A 22 17.79 15.99 7.53
CA ILE A 22 17.96 14.55 7.76
C ILE A 22 16.60 13.86 7.89
N VAL A 23 15.68 14.42 8.70
CA VAL A 23 14.34 13.85 8.87
C VAL A 23 13.57 13.85 7.56
N ALA A 24 13.61 14.95 6.80
CA ALA A 24 12.99 15.04 5.49
C ALA A 24 13.56 14.01 4.49
N LEU A 25 14.88 13.86 4.45
CA LEU A 25 15.54 12.90 3.56
C LEU A 25 15.16 11.46 3.90
N ILE A 26 15.21 11.09 5.18
CA ILE A 26 14.83 9.74 5.64
C ILE A 26 13.37 9.46 5.27
N LYS A 27 12.46 10.39 5.57
CA LYS A 27 11.04 10.25 5.23
C LYS A 27 10.85 10.02 3.73
N TYR A 28 11.44 10.88 2.89
CA TYR A 28 11.32 10.79 1.44
C TYR A 28 11.85 9.47 0.88
N VAL A 29 13.04 9.03 1.34
CA VAL A 29 13.65 7.77 0.88
C VAL A 29 12.80 6.57 1.30
N LEU A 30 12.25 6.56 2.52
CA LEU A 30 11.45 5.44 3.01
C LEU A 30 10.08 5.37 2.31
N GLU A 31 9.42 6.50 2.10
CA GLU A 31 8.16 6.53 1.35
C GLU A 31 8.38 6.23 -0.14
N GLY A 32 9.52 6.63 -0.71
CA GLY A 32 9.90 6.32 -2.09
C GLY A 32 9.96 4.82 -2.41
N ARG A 33 10.18 3.94 -1.42
CA ARG A 33 10.17 2.49 -1.62
C ARG A 33 8.83 1.95 -2.12
N LEU A 34 7.74 2.65 -1.86
CA LEU A 34 6.42 2.24 -2.35
C LEU A 34 6.31 2.39 -3.88
N SER A 35 6.95 3.42 -4.47
CA SER A 35 6.92 3.63 -5.93
C SER A 35 7.78 2.64 -6.71
N GLU A 36 8.71 1.94 -6.04
CA GLU A 36 9.42 0.81 -6.63
C GLU A 36 8.56 -0.46 -6.68
N THR A 37 7.63 -0.61 -5.73
CA THR A 37 6.83 -1.84 -5.58
C THR A 37 5.54 -1.79 -6.40
N VAL A 38 4.92 -0.62 -6.53
CA VAL A 38 3.70 -0.41 -7.33
C VAL A 38 4.10 0.27 -8.64
N VAL A 39 3.87 -0.38 -9.78
CA VAL A 39 4.14 0.22 -11.09
C VAL A 39 2.82 0.76 -11.66
N ASP A 40 2.42 1.95 -11.21
CA ASP A 40 1.24 2.69 -11.69
C ASP A 40 1.69 4.07 -12.20
N PRO A 41 1.17 4.58 -13.33
CA PRO A 41 1.34 5.98 -13.76
C PRO A 41 1.16 7.03 -12.66
N GLN A 42 0.29 6.76 -11.68
CA GLN A 42 0.01 7.63 -10.54
C GLN A 42 1.14 7.66 -9.50
N MET A 43 2.09 6.73 -9.52
CA MET A 43 3.21 6.71 -8.57
C MET A 43 4.20 7.87 -8.76
N GLY A 44 4.22 8.48 -9.94
CA GLY A 44 4.92 9.75 -10.15
C GLY A 44 4.33 10.88 -9.28
N LEU A 45 3.00 10.94 -9.18
CA LEU A 45 2.31 11.92 -8.32
C LEU A 45 2.56 11.62 -6.84
N PHE A 46 2.55 10.34 -6.43
CA PHE A 46 2.87 9.95 -5.06
C PHE A 46 4.30 10.35 -4.68
N SER A 47 5.28 10.10 -5.56
CA SER A 47 6.68 10.45 -5.32
C SER A 47 6.86 11.96 -5.17
N LEU A 48 6.15 12.76 -5.99
CA LEU A 48 6.16 14.21 -5.88
C LEU A 48 5.51 14.69 -4.57
N TYR A 49 4.37 14.11 -4.18
CA TYR A 49 3.71 14.40 -2.91
C TYR A 49 4.61 14.07 -1.71
N SER A 50 5.29 12.92 -1.74
CA SER A 50 6.25 12.52 -0.70
C SER A 50 7.41 13.51 -0.61
N LEU A 51 7.96 13.96 -1.74
CA LEU A 51 9.02 14.97 -1.77
C LEU A 51 8.55 16.29 -1.13
N ILE A 52 7.42 16.83 -1.58
CA ILE A 52 6.87 18.10 -1.10
C ILE A 52 6.55 18.02 0.40
N SER A 53 5.85 16.97 0.83
CA SER A 53 5.49 16.79 2.24
C SER A 53 6.71 16.61 3.14
N SER A 54 7.76 15.92 2.66
CA SER A 54 9.00 15.74 3.42
C SER A 54 9.78 17.03 3.58
N ILE A 55 9.89 17.83 2.50
CA ILE A 55 10.50 19.18 2.58
C ILE A 55 9.71 20.06 3.55
N ALA A 56 8.38 20.07 3.47
CA ALA A 56 7.53 20.87 4.35
C ALA A 56 7.74 20.50 5.84
N ILE A 57 7.74 19.21 6.17
CA ILE A 57 8.02 18.72 7.54
C ILE A 57 9.43 19.14 7.98
N GLY A 58 10.44 18.97 7.11
CA GLY A 58 11.82 19.34 7.44
C GLY A 58 11.99 20.83 7.73
N VAL A 59 11.35 21.71 6.93
CA VAL A 59 11.38 23.16 7.14
C VAL A 59 10.65 23.55 8.43
N LEU A 60 9.45 23.02 8.66
CA LEU A 60 8.69 23.29 9.89
C LEU A 60 9.43 22.80 11.14
N LEU A 61 10.06 21.62 11.06
CA LEU A 61 10.85 21.06 12.14
C LEU A 61 12.08 21.91 12.43
N ALA A 62 12.81 22.35 11.40
CA ALA A 62 13.93 23.27 11.55
C ALA A 62 13.49 24.60 12.19
N ALA A 63 12.35 25.16 11.78
CA ALA A 63 11.80 26.36 12.38
C ALA A 63 11.44 26.14 13.86
N ALA A 64 10.77 25.04 14.20
CA ALA A 64 10.41 24.71 15.58
C ALA A 64 11.65 24.53 16.47
N ILE A 65 12.67 23.79 16.01
CA ILE A 65 13.93 23.60 16.75
C ILE A 65 14.65 24.94 16.95
N TYR A 66 14.75 25.76 15.89
CA TYR A 66 15.38 27.08 15.98
C TYR A 66 14.69 27.96 17.02
N LEU A 67 13.35 28.02 16.99
CA LEU A 67 12.56 28.82 17.92
C LEU A 67 12.63 28.29 19.35
N ALA A 68 12.61 26.96 19.55
CA ALA A 68 12.77 26.33 20.86
C ALA A 68 14.13 26.72 21.50
N VAL A 69 15.23 26.52 20.77
CA VAL A 69 16.58 26.87 21.27
C VAL A 69 16.70 28.37 21.52
N ARG A 70 16.15 29.20 20.62
CA ARG A 70 16.30 30.65 20.72
C ARG A 70 15.52 31.24 21.89
N THR A 71 14.31 30.76 22.14
CA THR A 71 13.49 31.21 23.26
C THR A 71 14.03 30.70 24.59
N TRP A 72 14.60 29.49 24.61
CA TRP A 72 15.30 28.96 25.78
C TRP A 72 16.51 29.83 26.16
N GLN A 73 17.35 30.20 25.19
CA GLN A 73 18.49 31.10 25.41
C GLN A 73 18.10 32.50 25.91
N ASN A 74 16.87 32.95 25.69
CA ASN A 74 16.37 34.25 26.14
C ASN A 74 15.48 34.14 27.40
N HIS A 75 15.57 33.03 28.15
CA HIS A 75 14.84 32.78 29.40
C HIS A 75 13.29 32.69 29.29
N TYR A 76 12.74 32.42 28.10
CA TYR A 76 11.31 32.15 27.91
C TYR A 76 11.03 30.64 27.90
N SER A 77 11.14 29.99 29.07
CA SER A 77 11.13 28.53 29.21
C SER A 77 9.83 27.87 28.74
N TRP A 78 8.67 28.45 29.04
CA TRP A 78 7.37 27.89 28.62
C TRP A 78 7.17 27.96 27.10
N VAL A 79 7.66 29.02 26.45
CA VAL A 79 7.62 29.17 24.98
C VAL A 79 8.55 28.15 24.33
N ALA A 80 9.74 27.94 24.91
CA ALA A 80 10.68 26.92 24.44
C ALA A 80 10.09 25.52 24.54
N ALA A 81 9.38 25.23 25.65
CA ALA A 81 8.66 23.97 25.83
C ALA A 81 7.58 23.78 24.75
N ALA A 82 6.80 24.82 24.44
CA ALA A 82 5.78 24.75 23.39
C ALA A 82 6.37 24.40 22.01
N PHE A 83 7.45 25.07 21.59
CA PHE A 83 8.12 24.75 20.33
C PHE A 83 8.79 23.37 20.32
N THR A 84 9.26 22.90 21.48
CA THR A 84 9.78 21.54 21.63
C THR A 84 8.68 20.51 21.42
N VAL A 85 7.49 20.73 21.98
CA VAL A 85 6.32 19.87 21.74
C VAL A 85 5.92 19.86 20.26
N VAL A 86 5.95 21.02 19.59
CA VAL A 86 5.70 21.09 18.13
C VAL A 86 6.74 20.29 17.34
N ALA A 87 8.02 20.42 17.67
CA ALA A 87 9.09 19.64 17.02
C ALA A 87 8.88 18.12 17.22
N LEU A 88 8.53 17.68 18.44
CA LEU A 88 8.22 16.28 18.73
C LEU A 88 6.98 15.79 17.97
N ALA A 89 5.93 16.62 17.86
CA ALA A 89 4.73 16.29 17.11
C ALA A 89 5.01 16.13 15.61
N LEU A 90 5.87 16.99 15.03
CA LEU A 90 6.31 16.88 13.64
C LEU A 90 7.11 15.60 13.37
N VAL A 91 8.03 15.25 14.28
CA VAL A 91 8.77 13.98 14.20
C VAL A 91 7.82 12.79 14.32
N GLY A 92 6.92 12.81 15.31
CA GLY A 92 5.94 11.73 15.51
C GLY A 92 5.01 11.55 14.31
N PHE A 93 4.52 12.65 13.73
CA PHE A 93 3.73 12.62 12.50
C PHE A 93 4.53 12.04 11.34
N SER A 94 5.78 12.50 11.14
CA SER A 94 6.67 11.97 10.10
C SER A 94 6.92 10.47 10.24
N VAL A 95 7.18 9.99 11.46
CA VAL A 95 7.39 8.56 11.73
C VAL A 95 6.12 7.78 11.41
N LYS A 96 4.95 8.26 11.87
CA LYS A 96 3.68 7.60 11.62
C LYS A 96 3.40 7.43 10.12
N THR A 97 3.47 8.51 9.33
CA THR A 97 3.18 8.41 7.89
C THR A 97 4.15 7.49 7.16
N THR A 98 5.40 7.47 7.60
CA THR A 98 6.43 6.59 7.04
C THR A 98 6.13 5.12 7.38
N VAL A 99 5.80 4.82 8.64
CA VAL A 99 5.45 3.46 9.07
C VAL A 99 4.19 2.96 8.36
N ASP A 100 3.16 3.79 8.23
CA ASP A 100 1.95 3.46 7.49
C ASP A 100 2.28 3.09 6.02
N THR A 101 3.18 3.85 5.39
CA THR A 101 3.65 3.58 4.01
C THR A 101 4.46 2.29 3.92
N LEU A 102 5.33 2.01 4.90
CA LEU A 102 6.10 0.77 4.94
C LEU A 102 5.21 -0.45 5.17
N GLN A 103 4.20 -0.35 6.03
CA GLN A 103 3.21 -1.42 6.24
C GLN A 103 2.47 -1.75 4.96
N ILE A 104 2.01 -0.72 4.25
CA ILE A 104 1.44 -0.87 2.90
C ILE A 104 2.41 -1.62 1.99
N ASN A 105 3.66 -1.18 1.92
CA ASN A 105 4.64 -1.78 1.03
C ASN A 105 4.87 -3.26 1.35
N THR A 106 5.02 -3.60 2.63
CA THR A 106 5.19 -4.99 3.08
C THR A 106 3.97 -5.85 2.77
N ALA A 107 2.75 -5.32 2.98
CA ALA A 107 1.51 -6.02 2.66
C ALA A 107 1.40 -6.33 1.16
N LEU A 108 1.82 -5.39 0.30
CA LEU A 108 1.83 -5.60 -1.15
C LEU A 108 2.88 -6.62 -1.59
N LEU A 109 4.04 -6.67 -0.93
CA LEU A 109 5.06 -7.69 -1.18
C LEU A 109 4.59 -9.07 -0.73
N ASP A 110 4.05 -9.18 0.48
CA ASP A 110 3.47 -10.41 1.03
C ASP A 110 2.35 -10.92 0.10
N ALA A 111 1.43 -10.06 -0.33
CA ALA A 111 0.34 -10.44 -1.23
C ALA A 111 0.84 -10.89 -2.61
N ALA A 112 1.96 -10.37 -3.11
CA ALA A 112 2.53 -10.77 -4.40
C ALA A 112 3.39 -12.04 -4.32
N ASN A 113 3.89 -12.39 -3.13
CA ASN A 113 4.79 -13.52 -2.95
C ASN A 113 4.00 -14.85 -2.98
N PRO A 114 4.26 -15.75 -3.95
CA PRO A 114 3.58 -17.03 -4.03
C PRO A 114 3.81 -17.90 -2.81
N ASP A 115 4.89 -17.70 -2.04
CA ASP A 115 5.21 -18.51 -0.86
C ASP A 115 4.54 -17.98 0.43
N THR A 116 3.76 -16.91 0.35
CA THR A 116 3.10 -16.34 1.52
C THR A 116 2.05 -17.31 2.09
N PRO A 117 2.08 -17.59 3.41
CA PRO A 117 1.11 -18.48 4.04
C PRO A 117 -0.33 -17.99 3.87
N THR A 118 -1.25 -18.95 3.73
CA THR A 118 -2.68 -18.68 3.58
C THR A 118 -3.26 -17.78 4.67
N GLU A 119 -2.80 -17.95 5.91
CA GLU A 119 -3.29 -17.17 7.04
C GLU A 119 -2.88 -15.70 6.94
N ARG A 120 -1.65 -15.45 6.49
CA ARG A 120 -1.20 -14.08 6.21
C ARG A 120 -2.02 -13.44 5.10
N LEU A 121 -2.37 -14.20 4.06
CA LEU A 121 -3.24 -13.70 2.97
C LEU A 121 -4.66 -13.37 3.46
N ARG A 122 -5.19 -14.12 4.45
CA ARG A 122 -6.46 -13.78 5.12
C ARG A 122 -6.37 -12.49 5.93
N GLU A 123 -5.32 -12.33 6.73
CA GLU A 123 -5.08 -11.10 7.48
C GLU A 123 -5.02 -9.88 6.55
N LEU A 124 -4.31 -10.01 5.42
CA LEU A 124 -4.18 -8.95 4.42
C LEU A 124 -5.52 -8.62 3.76
N ALA A 125 -6.36 -9.61 3.48
CA ALA A 125 -7.70 -9.39 2.93
C ALA A 125 -8.60 -8.57 3.88
N GLN A 126 -8.42 -8.73 5.19
CA GLN A 126 -9.15 -7.98 6.22
C GLN A 126 -8.49 -6.63 6.56
N SER A 127 -7.33 -6.32 5.97
CA SER A 127 -6.60 -5.09 6.24
C SER A 127 -7.27 -3.89 5.57
N HIS A 128 -7.42 -2.79 6.32
CA HIS A 128 -8.04 -1.56 5.83
C HIS A 128 -6.99 -0.61 5.20
N LEU A 129 -6.07 -1.17 4.42
CA LEU A 129 -4.97 -0.42 3.80
C LEU A 129 -5.50 0.41 2.62
N ASN A 130 -5.27 1.71 2.65
CA ASN A 130 -5.74 2.63 1.62
C ASN A 130 -4.81 2.64 0.39
N VAL A 131 -4.89 1.58 -0.43
CA VAL A 131 -4.11 1.42 -1.68
C VAL A 131 -4.95 1.08 -2.91
N GLY A 132 -6.23 1.47 -2.88
CA GLY A 132 -7.16 1.18 -3.96
C GLY A 132 -7.28 -0.33 -4.23
N TYR A 133 -7.22 -0.72 -5.50
CA TYR A 133 -7.42 -2.11 -5.94
C TYR A 133 -6.12 -2.93 -5.99
N GLU A 134 -4.96 -2.35 -5.68
CA GLU A 134 -3.67 -3.01 -5.89
C GLU A 134 -3.48 -4.23 -4.97
N LEU A 135 -3.83 -4.09 -3.69
CA LEU A 135 -3.78 -5.22 -2.74
C LEU A 135 -4.71 -6.35 -3.19
N GLN A 136 -5.94 -6.01 -3.61
CA GLN A 136 -6.94 -6.97 -4.08
C GLN A 136 -6.48 -7.68 -5.36
N ASN A 137 -5.86 -6.96 -6.30
CA ASN A 137 -5.28 -7.56 -7.51
C ASN A 137 -4.17 -8.54 -7.19
N ARG A 138 -3.29 -8.22 -6.22
CA ARG A 138 -2.19 -9.12 -5.80
C ARG A 138 -2.71 -10.36 -5.10
N LEU A 139 -3.64 -10.19 -4.15
CA LEU A 139 -4.34 -11.31 -3.51
C LEU A 139 -5.04 -12.18 -4.55
N ALA A 140 -5.79 -11.60 -5.48
CA ALA A 140 -6.45 -12.34 -6.56
C ALA A 140 -5.45 -13.06 -7.48
N LYS A 141 -4.24 -12.53 -7.67
CA LYS A 141 -3.20 -13.10 -8.53
C LYS A 141 -2.41 -14.21 -7.85
N ASN A 142 -2.30 -14.17 -6.52
CA ASN A 142 -1.46 -15.08 -5.78
C ASN A 142 -2.04 -16.51 -5.80
N PRO A 143 -1.27 -17.51 -6.28
CA PRO A 143 -1.76 -18.87 -6.45
C PRO A 143 -2.04 -19.59 -5.11
N ASN A 144 -1.54 -19.07 -4.00
CA ASN A 144 -1.80 -19.61 -2.66
C ASN A 144 -2.93 -18.88 -1.93
N THR A 145 -3.61 -17.91 -2.56
CA THR A 145 -4.75 -17.24 -1.94
C THR A 145 -5.88 -18.23 -1.68
N PRO A 146 -6.40 -18.29 -0.44
CA PRO A 146 -7.49 -19.19 -0.09
C PRO A 146 -8.79 -18.90 -0.84
N ALA A 147 -9.57 -19.95 -1.09
CA ALA A 147 -10.86 -19.88 -1.76
C ALA A 147 -11.86 -18.92 -1.07
N ASP A 148 -11.85 -18.86 0.26
CA ASP A 148 -12.68 -17.94 1.06
C ASP A 148 -12.33 -16.47 0.80
N VAL A 149 -11.04 -16.15 0.70
CA VAL A 149 -10.57 -14.80 0.38
C VAL A 149 -10.94 -14.43 -1.06
N LEU A 150 -10.74 -15.34 -2.02
CA LEU A 150 -11.09 -15.10 -3.43
C LEU A 150 -12.60 -14.89 -3.60
N GLN A 151 -13.43 -15.58 -2.82
CA GLN A 151 -14.87 -15.38 -2.80
C GLN A 151 -15.24 -14.00 -2.25
N ALA A 152 -14.64 -13.59 -1.12
CA ALA A 152 -14.85 -12.25 -0.56
C ALA A 152 -14.48 -11.15 -1.56
N LEU A 153 -13.32 -11.26 -2.22
CA LEU A 153 -12.89 -10.33 -3.25
C LEU A 153 -13.85 -10.25 -4.46
N PHE A 154 -14.57 -11.32 -4.78
CA PHE A 154 -15.58 -11.27 -5.84
C PHE A 154 -16.83 -10.48 -5.40
N THR A 155 -17.26 -10.69 -4.16
CA THR A 155 -18.48 -10.09 -3.59
C THR A 155 -18.30 -8.61 -3.23
N GLU A 156 -17.11 -8.20 -2.79
CA GLU A 156 -16.81 -6.84 -2.36
C GLU A 156 -16.59 -5.85 -3.51
N ASN A 157 -17.59 -5.62 -4.37
CA ASN A 157 -17.61 -4.62 -5.46
C ASN A 157 -16.23 -4.23 -6.05
N THR A 158 -15.44 -5.24 -6.42
CA THR A 158 -14.05 -5.02 -6.83
C THR A 158 -13.98 -4.54 -8.28
N ALA A 159 -12.85 -3.94 -8.65
CA ALA A 159 -12.60 -3.50 -10.01
C ALA A 159 -12.70 -4.68 -11.00
N MET A 160 -13.07 -4.40 -12.25
CA MET A 160 -13.15 -5.44 -13.27
C MET A 160 -11.78 -6.09 -13.56
N SER A 161 -10.68 -5.36 -13.34
CA SER A 161 -9.33 -5.92 -13.37
C SER A 161 -9.17 -7.07 -12.37
N THR A 162 -9.66 -6.91 -11.15
CA THR A 162 -9.60 -7.92 -10.09
C THR A 162 -10.40 -9.16 -10.50
N ARG A 163 -11.61 -8.96 -11.04
CA ARG A 163 -12.46 -10.05 -11.56
C ARG A 163 -11.79 -10.86 -12.68
N LEU A 164 -11.08 -10.20 -13.60
CA LEU A 164 -10.30 -10.90 -14.63
C LEU A 164 -9.15 -11.72 -14.06
N ILE A 165 -8.48 -11.21 -13.02
CA ILE A 165 -7.39 -11.93 -12.35
C ILE A 165 -7.96 -13.16 -11.62
N LEU A 166 -9.07 -12.99 -10.89
CA LEU A 166 -9.80 -14.09 -10.22
C LEU A 166 -10.15 -15.21 -11.21
N ALA A 167 -10.61 -14.86 -12.41
CA ALA A 167 -10.95 -15.83 -13.45
C ALA A 167 -9.79 -16.76 -13.83
N SER A 168 -8.54 -16.32 -13.66
CA SER A 168 -7.34 -17.09 -14.00
C SER A 168 -6.68 -17.80 -12.80
N ASN A 169 -7.10 -17.53 -11.56
CA ASN A 169 -6.48 -18.08 -10.38
C ASN A 169 -6.91 -19.56 -10.14
N PRO A 170 -5.97 -20.49 -9.86
CA PRO A 170 -6.26 -21.91 -9.65
C PRO A 170 -7.20 -22.19 -8.47
N ASN A 171 -7.14 -21.38 -7.41
CA ASN A 171 -7.92 -21.61 -6.19
C ASN A 171 -9.30 -20.94 -6.22
N THR A 172 -9.65 -20.22 -7.31
CA THR A 172 -10.94 -19.56 -7.40
C THR A 172 -12.07 -20.59 -7.31
N PRO A 173 -13.07 -20.37 -6.43
CA PRO A 173 -14.21 -21.28 -6.31
C PRO A 173 -14.98 -21.41 -7.63
N ASN A 174 -15.52 -22.60 -7.89
CA ASN A 174 -16.30 -22.87 -9.10
C ASN A 174 -17.53 -21.97 -9.20
N SER A 175 -18.19 -21.73 -8.07
CA SER A 175 -19.31 -20.78 -7.98
C SER A 175 -18.94 -19.38 -8.46
N VAL A 176 -17.73 -18.91 -8.13
CA VAL A 176 -17.21 -17.61 -8.58
C VAL A 176 -16.91 -17.65 -10.08
N LEU A 177 -16.27 -18.71 -10.59
CA LEU A 177 -15.98 -18.86 -12.02
C LEU A 177 -17.25 -18.94 -12.88
N ILE A 178 -18.28 -19.65 -12.42
CA ILE A 178 -19.59 -19.73 -13.06
C ILE A 178 -20.27 -18.36 -13.05
N SER A 179 -20.33 -17.70 -11.89
CA SER A 179 -20.84 -16.32 -11.80
C SER A 179 -20.09 -15.37 -12.73
N LEU A 180 -18.76 -15.55 -12.83
CA LEU A 180 -17.86 -14.84 -13.73
C LEU A 180 -18.08 -15.19 -15.21
N SER A 181 -18.84 -16.22 -15.55
CA SER A 181 -19.21 -16.49 -16.94
C SER A 181 -20.58 -15.91 -17.31
N GLU A 182 -21.47 -15.78 -16.33
CA GLU A 182 -22.85 -15.37 -16.52
C GLU A 182 -23.05 -13.84 -16.55
N SER A 183 -22.37 -13.09 -15.67
CA SER A 183 -22.74 -11.70 -15.40
C SER A 183 -21.57 -10.72 -15.49
N HIS A 184 -21.34 -10.15 -16.68
CA HIS A 184 -20.27 -9.16 -16.93
C HIS A 184 -20.75 -8.04 -17.87
N PRO A 185 -20.18 -6.84 -17.77
CA PRO A 185 -20.40 -5.82 -18.79
C PRO A 185 -19.91 -6.33 -20.16
N ARG A 186 -20.74 -6.16 -21.19
CA ARG A 186 -20.48 -6.66 -22.57
C ARG A 186 -19.09 -6.30 -23.09
N LYS A 187 -18.58 -5.10 -22.78
CA LYS A 187 -17.24 -4.64 -23.18
C LYS A 187 -16.08 -5.50 -22.66
N TRP A 188 -16.30 -6.29 -21.60
CA TRP A 188 -15.30 -7.16 -21.00
C TRP A 188 -15.50 -8.63 -21.35
N HIS A 189 -16.57 -8.99 -22.08
CA HIS A 189 -16.96 -10.37 -22.34
C HIS A 189 -15.80 -11.22 -22.88
N ASP A 190 -15.15 -10.80 -23.97
CA ASP A 190 -14.07 -11.57 -24.59
C ASP A 190 -12.86 -11.75 -23.64
N ARG A 191 -12.55 -10.73 -22.83
CA ARG A 191 -11.45 -10.79 -21.85
C ARG A 191 -11.78 -11.74 -20.71
N VAL A 192 -13.02 -11.75 -20.26
CA VAL A 192 -13.51 -12.65 -19.22
C VAL A 192 -13.45 -14.10 -19.72
N ILE A 193 -14.00 -14.38 -20.90
CA ILE A 193 -13.98 -15.71 -21.48
C ILE A 193 -12.54 -16.19 -21.72
N ALA A 194 -11.64 -15.32 -22.19
CA ALA A 194 -10.23 -15.65 -22.36
C ALA A 194 -9.55 -16.01 -21.02
N ALA A 195 -9.80 -15.23 -19.96
CA ALA A 195 -9.25 -15.49 -18.63
C ALA A 195 -9.79 -16.80 -18.03
N LEU A 196 -11.09 -17.06 -18.16
CA LEU A 196 -11.71 -18.32 -17.72
C LEU A 196 -11.14 -19.52 -18.47
N LYS A 197 -10.91 -19.43 -19.78
CA LYS A 197 -10.27 -20.49 -20.58
C LYS A 197 -8.84 -20.80 -20.13
N SER A 198 -8.12 -19.82 -19.60
CA SER A 198 -6.78 -20.04 -19.03
C SER A 198 -6.78 -20.65 -17.62
N ASN A 199 -7.95 -20.78 -16.98
CA ASN A 199 -8.02 -21.31 -15.63
C ASN A 199 -7.65 -22.81 -15.60
N PRO A 200 -6.81 -23.27 -14.67
CA PRO A 200 -6.45 -24.70 -14.53
C PRO A 200 -7.66 -25.64 -14.37
N LYS A 201 -8.75 -25.18 -13.76
CA LYS A 201 -9.99 -25.97 -13.60
C LYS A 201 -10.74 -26.17 -14.91
N VAL A 202 -10.64 -25.22 -15.83
CA VAL A 202 -11.20 -25.37 -17.18
C VAL A 202 -10.29 -26.26 -18.03
N GLN A 203 -8.97 -26.10 -17.89
CA GLN A 203 -7.99 -26.92 -18.61
C GLN A 203 -7.98 -28.39 -18.18
N SER A 204 -8.28 -28.67 -16.90
CA SER A 204 -8.39 -30.02 -16.34
C SER A 204 -9.76 -30.67 -16.55
N ASN A 205 -10.67 -30.02 -17.28
CA ASN A 205 -12.06 -30.46 -17.50
C ASN A 205 -12.91 -30.59 -16.21
N GLU A 206 -12.56 -29.91 -15.11
CA GLU A 206 -13.45 -29.76 -13.95
C GLU A 206 -14.66 -28.88 -14.32
N LEU A 207 -14.41 -27.80 -15.07
CA LEU A 207 -15.42 -26.89 -15.60
C LEU A 207 -15.39 -26.89 -17.12
N SER A 208 -16.57 -26.89 -17.76
CA SER A 208 -16.70 -26.81 -19.23
C SER A 208 -17.62 -25.67 -19.66
N PHE A 209 -17.39 -25.14 -20.86
CA PHE A 209 -18.26 -24.12 -21.45
C PHE A 209 -19.48 -24.75 -22.12
N THR A 210 -20.65 -24.19 -21.86
CA THR A 210 -21.88 -24.44 -22.60
C THR A 210 -21.86 -23.74 -23.96
N PRO A 211 -22.79 -24.05 -24.88
CA PRO A 211 -22.95 -23.31 -26.14
C PRO A 211 -23.20 -21.81 -25.95
N SER A 212 -23.73 -21.39 -24.80
CA SER A 212 -23.94 -20.00 -24.42
C SER A 212 -22.71 -19.32 -23.79
N MET A 213 -21.53 -19.97 -23.82
CA MET A 213 -20.28 -19.48 -23.22
C MET A 213 -20.38 -19.26 -21.70
N THR A 214 -21.25 -20.00 -21.02
CA THR A 214 -21.30 -20.07 -19.55
C THR A 214 -20.59 -21.32 -19.06
N LEU A 215 -19.95 -21.25 -17.90
CA LEU A 215 -19.28 -22.40 -17.29
C LEU A 215 -20.28 -23.27 -16.53
N GLN A 216 -20.06 -24.58 -16.55
CA GLN A 216 -20.78 -25.57 -15.76
C GLN A 216 -19.81 -26.63 -15.21
N GLU A 217 -20.12 -27.18 -14.04
CA GLU A 217 -19.36 -28.29 -13.45
C GLU A 217 -19.61 -29.58 -14.23
N ASN A 218 -18.52 -30.28 -14.58
CA ASN A 218 -18.61 -31.61 -15.16
C ASN A 218 -18.88 -32.62 -14.05
N LYS A 219 -20.03 -33.31 -14.12
CA LYS A 219 -20.48 -34.28 -13.10
C LYS A 219 -19.60 -35.52 -12.97
N ASP A 220 -18.62 -35.71 -13.86
CA ASP A 220 -17.76 -36.88 -13.95
C ASP A 220 -16.34 -36.67 -13.38
N GLY A 221 -16.08 -35.52 -12.71
CA GLY A 221 -14.77 -35.14 -12.16
C GLY A 221 -14.28 -35.92 -10.94
N LYS A 222 -14.40 -37.25 -10.93
CA LYS A 222 -13.60 -38.11 -10.04
C LYS A 222 -12.26 -38.38 -10.71
N VAL A 223 -11.22 -37.68 -10.25
CA VAL A 223 -9.84 -38.18 -10.31
C VAL A 223 -9.64 -39.17 -9.17
#